data_AF-A0A847J7B2-F1
#
_entry.id   AF-A0A847J7B2-F1
#
_cell.length_a   1.000
_cell.length_b   1.000
_cell.length_c   1.000
_cell.angle_alpha   90.00
_cell.angle_beta   90.00
_cell.angle_gamma   90.00
#
_symmetry.space_group_name_H-M   'P 1'
#
loop_
_entity.id
_entity.type
_entity.pdbx_description
1 polymer ?
#
loop_
_entity_poly.entity_id
_entity_poly.type
_entity_poly.pdbx_seq_one_letter_code
_entity_poly.pdbx_strand_id
1 'polypeptide(L)'
;MLADPKLEARAREISGELRCLVCQNQSIDDSDAPLAKDLRILVRERLKAGDDDGQVKDWLVARYGEFVLLRPRFETQTLILWLAPFVVLGLGAIGAWRTVRRRGARPAL
;
A
#
# COMPACT_ATOMS: atom_id res chain seq x y z
N MET A 1 1.29 21.41 13.91
CA MET A 1 2.64 21.26 13.31
C MET A 1 3.65 21.02 14.41
N LEU A 2 4.63 20.16 14.16
CA LEU A 2 5.79 19.92 15.01
C LEU A 2 6.79 21.08 14.92
N ALA A 3 7.57 21.28 16.00
CA ALA A 3 8.61 22.30 16.05
C ALA A 3 9.82 21.95 15.17
N ASP A 4 10.12 20.65 15.03
CA ASP A 4 11.16 20.16 14.12
C ASP A 4 10.57 19.96 12.72
N PRO A 5 11.07 20.70 11.70
CA PRO A 5 10.61 20.57 10.32
C PRO A 5 10.82 19.16 9.74
N LYS A 6 11.87 18.45 10.15
CA LYS A 6 12.14 17.08 9.67
C LYS A 6 11.09 16.10 10.21
N LEU A 7 10.72 16.24 11.49
CA LEU A 7 9.66 15.43 12.08
C LEU A 7 8.29 15.76 11.48
N GLU A 8 7.99 17.03 11.19
CA GLU A 8 6.73 17.37 10.52
C GLU A 8 6.66 16.79 9.10
N ALA A 9 7.78 16.80 8.35
CA ALA A 9 7.85 16.19 7.03
C ALA A 9 7.59 14.68 7.09
N ARG A 10 8.26 13.96 8.01
CA ARG A 10 8.00 12.53 8.28
C ARG A 10 6.55 12.28 8.67
N ALA A 11 5.97 13.12 9.53
CA ALA A 11 4.57 12.98 9.93
C ALA A 11 3.61 13.09 8.73
N ARG A 12 3.88 14.00 7.79
CA ARG A 12 3.09 14.14 6.56
C ARG A 12 3.26 12.94 5.63
N GLU A 13 4.49 12.45 5.46
CA GLU A 13 4.77 11.27 4.64
C GLU A 13 4.02 10.04 5.15
N ILE A 14 4.12 9.75 6.46
CA ILE A 14 3.36 8.66 7.09
C ILE A 14 1.86 8.88 6.94
N SER A 15 1.37 10.11 7.12
CA SER A 15 -0.06 10.43 6.97
C SER A 15 -0.57 10.22 5.54
N GLY A 16 0.26 10.44 4.53
CA GLY A 16 -0.08 10.17 3.12
C GLY A 16 -0.19 8.67 2.81
N GLU A 17 0.48 7.82 3.58
CA GLU A 17 0.44 6.36 3.43
C GLU A 17 -0.68 5.67 4.21
N LEU A 18 -1.40 6.40 5.05
CA LEU A 18 -2.49 5.88 5.88
C LEU A 18 -3.84 6.24 5.27
N ARG A 19 -4.75 5.28 5.22
CA ARG A 19 -6.12 5.42 4.71
C ARG A 19 -7.05 5.97 5.79
N CYS A 20 -7.92 6.90 5.39
CA CYS A 20 -9.09 7.27 6.17
C CYS A 20 -10.13 6.14 6.15
N LEU A 21 -10.33 5.46 7.28
CA LEU A 21 -11.24 4.31 7.42
C LEU A 21 -12.72 4.65 7.18
N VAL A 22 -13.09 5.93 7.29
CA VAL A 22 -14.46 6.42 7.10
C VAL A 22 -14.65 7.12 5.74
N CYS A 23 -13.62 7.15 4.89
CA CYS A 23 -13.62 7.82 3.61
C CYS A 23 -13.47 6.84 2.45
N GLN A 24 -13.77 7.27 1.22
CA GLN A 24 -13.61 6.45 0.02
C GLN A 24 -12.17 6.48 -0.50
N ASN A 25 -11.32 5.58 0.02
CA ASN A 25 -9.95 5.38 -0.45
C ASN A 25 -9.10 6.67 -0.49
N GLN A 26 -9.24 7.50 0.55
CA GLN A 26 -8.50 8.75 0.72
C GLN A 26 -7.42 8.58 1.78
N SER A 27 -6.29 9.30 1.66
CA SER A 27 -5.29 9.36 2.73
C SER A 27 -5.81 10.15 3.94
N ILE A 28 -5.23 9.94 5.12
CA ILE A 28 -5.55 10.79 6.29
C ILE A 28 -4.93 12.19 6.18
N ASP A 29 -3.91 12.38 5.33
CA ASP A 29 -3.32 13.70 5.07
C ASP A 29 -4.28 14.59 4.26
N ASP A 30 -4.94 14.01 3.26
CA ASP A 30 -5.86 14.71 2.35
C ASP A 30 -7.30 14.84 2.89
N SER A 31 -7.63 14.09 3.95
CA SER A 31 -9.01 14.01 4.46
C SER A 31 -9.30 15.03 5.58
N ASP A 32 -10.47 15.65 5.51
CA ASP A 32 -11.00 16.53 6.56
C ASP A 32 -11.82 15.81 7.64
N ALA A 33 -11.99 14.49 7.51
CA ALA A 33 -12.76 13.70 8.47
C ALA A 33 -12.19 13.84 9.90
N PRO A 34 -13.05 13.90 10.94
CA PRO A 34 -12.59 13.96 12.33
C PRO A 34 -11.59 12.84 12.67
N LEU A 35 -11.90 11.60 12.24
CA LEU A 35 -11.01 10.46 12.45
C LEU A 35 -9.63 10.65 11.79
N ALA A 36 -9.57 11.25 10.59
CA ALA A 36 -8.30 11.53 9.93
C ALA A 36 -7.47 12.58 10.68
N LYS A 37 -8.12 13.55 11.32
CA LYS A 37 -7.44 14.52 12.21
C LYS A 37 -6.87 13.84 13.44
N ASP A 38 -7.64 12.96 14.08
CA ASP A 38 -7.19 12.21 15.27
C ASP A 38 -6.00 11.31 14.95
N LEU A 39 -6.05 10.56 13.85
CA LEU A 39 -4.93 9.71 13.42
C LEU A 39 -3.67 10.53 13.10
N ARG A 40 -3.83 11.70 12.47
CA ARG A 40 -2.73 12.65 12.22
C ARG A 40 -2.09 13.16 13.52
N ILE A 41 -2.87 13.34 14.58
CA ILE A 41 -2.35 13.72 15.90
C ILE A 41 -1.55 12.55 16.48
N LEU A 42 -2.12 11.34 16.46
CA LEU A 42 -1.45 10.13 16.96
C LEU A 42 -0.10 9.88 16.26
N VAL A 43 -0.02 10.00 14.94
CA VAL A 43 1.24 9.88 14.19
C VAL A 43 2.30 10.84 14.74
N ARG A 44 1.94 12.10 14.99
CA ARG A 44 2.87 13.10 15.52
C ARG A 44 3.29 12.79 16.95
N GLU A 45 2.38 12.28 17.77
CA GLU A 45 2.68 11.85 19.13
C GLU A 45 3.67 10.68 19.16
N ARG A 46 3.49 9.68 18.28
CA ARG A 46 4.42 8.55 18.16
C ARG A 46 5.80 9.00 17.70
N LEU A 47 5.88 9.89 16.71
CA LEU A 47 7.16 10.46 16.28
C LEU A 47 7.86 11.28 17.38
N LYS A 48 7.10 12.02 18.20
CA LYS A 48 7.65 12.72 19.38
C LYS A 48 8.13 11.74 20.46
N ALA A 49 7.49 10.57 20.57
CA ALA A 49 7.89 9.51 21.49
C ALA A 49 9.18 8.79 21.06
N GLY A 50 9.71 9.09 19.86
CA GLY A 50 10.96 8.53 19.36
C GLY A 50 10.78 7.33 18.42
N ASP A 51 9.55 7.01 18.03
CA ASP A 51 9.28 5.91 17.10
C ASP A 51 9.86 6.19 15.70
N ASP A 52 10.35 5.14 15.04
CA ASP A 52 10.61 5.15 13.60
C ASP A 52 9.31 4.99 12.79
N ASP A 53 9.38 5.23 11.47
CA ASP A 53 8.18 5.24 10.62
C ASP A 53 7.48 3.88 10.57
N GLY A 54 8.23 2.78 10.65
CA GLY A 54 7.70 1.42 10.72
C GLY A 54 6.97 1.18 12.03
N GLN A 55 7.58 1.56 13.15
CA GLN A 55 6.99 1.47 14.49
C GLN A 55 5.68 2.28 14.60
N VAL A 56 5.63 3.48 14.02
CA VAL A 56 4.39 4.28 13.96
C VAL A 56 3.29 3.51 13.22
N LYS A 57 3.60 2.97 12.03
CA LYS A 57 2.63 2.23 11.22
C LYS A 57 2.19 0.94 11.93
N ASP A 58 3.10 0.21 12.56
CA ASP A 58 2.81 -1.00 13.33
C ASP A 58 1.89 -0.72 14.52
N TRP A 59 2.15 0.37 15.23
CA TRP A 59 1.33 0.79 16.36
C TRP A 59 -0.11 1.09 15.95
N LEU A 60 -0.28 1.68 14.76
CA LEU A 60 -1.59 1.96 14.17
C LEU A 60 -2.27 0.68 13.67
N VAL A 61 -1.55 -0.18 12.95
CA VAL A 61 -2.07 -1.48 12.48
C VAL A 61 -2.53 -2.34 13.65
N ALA A 62 -1.80 -2.36 14.77
CA ALA A 62 -2.18 -3.12 15.95
C ALA A 62 -3.55 -2.70 16.54
N ARG A 63 -4.02 -1.47 16.27
CA ARG A 63 -5.28 -0.91 16.81
C ARG A 63 -6.39 -0.82 15.78
N TYR A 64 -6.04 -0.49 14.55
CA TYR A 64 -6.97 -0.18 13.46
C TYR A 64 -6.97 -1.25 12.35
N GLY A 65 -6.09 -2.25 12.45
CA GLY A 65 -5.91 -3.31 11.46
C GLY A 65 -5.10 -2.86 10.24
N GLU A 66 -4.74 -3.82 9.40
CA GLU A 66 -3.95 -3.56 8.18
C GLU A 66 -4.66 -2.68 7.15
N PHE A 67 -5.99 -2.59 7.21
CA PHE A 67 -6.76 -1.73 6.32
C PHE A 67 -6.51 -0.22 6.55
N VAL A 68 -5.86 0.14 7.67
CA VAL A 68 -5.40 1.51 7.93
C VAL A 68 -4.27 1.93 6.99
N LEU A 69 -3.54 0.99 6.40
CA LEU A 69 -2.53 1.32 5.39
C LEU A 69 -3.22 1.51 4.04
N LEU A 70 -2.91 2.63 3.38
CA LEU A 70 -3.44 2.93 2.04
C LEU A 70 -2.91 1.94 1.02
N ARG A 71 -1.68 1.43 1.23
CA ARG A 71 -1.06 0.39 0.42
C ARG A 71 -0.75 -0.83 1.28
N PRO A 72 -1.21 -2.03 0.87
CA PRO A 72 -0.87 -3.25 1.59
C PRO A 72 0.64 -3.46 1.56
N ARG A 73 1.21 -3.93 2.68
CA ARG A 73 2.63 -4.27 2.76
C ARG A 73 2.93 -5.50 1.90
N PHE A 74 4.19 -5.69 1.54
CA PHE A 74 4.64 -6.92 0.91
C PHE A 74 4.91 -7.96 2.00
N GLU A 75 3.91 -8.80 2.25
CA GLU A 75 3.92 -9.83 3.29
C GLU A 75 3.45 -11.16 2.70
N THR A 76 3.67 -12.25 3.42
CA THR A 76 3.25 -13.59 3.00
C THR A 76 1.75 -13.66 2.72
N GLN A 77 0.94 -12.96 3.51
CA GLN A 77 -0.51 -12.87 3.36
C GLN A 77 -0.98 -12.09 2.13
N THR A 78 -0.22 -11.07 1.70
CA THR A 78 -0.53 -10.25 0.52
C THR A 78 0.19 -10.72 -0.74
N LEU A 79 1.07 -11.73 -0.63
CA LEU A 79 1.92 -12.22 -1.72
C LEU A 79 1.12 -12.57 -2.98
N ILE A 80 -0.07 -13.16 -2.81
CA ILE A 80 -0.93 -13.53 -3.94
C ILE A 80 -1.37 -12.30 -4.75
N LEU A 81 -1.65 -11.17 -4.10
CA LEU A 81 -2.03 -9.91 -4.75
C LEU A 81 -0.89 -9.41 -5.65
N TRP A 82 0.35 -9.53 -5.17
CA TRP A 82 1.54 -9.06 -5.87
C TRP A 82 2.01 -10.01 -6.98
N LEU A 83 1.85 -11.33 -6.80
CA LEU A 83 2.27 -12.33 -7.78
C LEU A 83 1.24 -12.57 -8.89
N ALA A 84 -0.05 -12.36 -8.62
CA ALA A 84 -1.12 -12.64 -9.58
C ALA A 84 -0.91 -11.99 -10.96
N PRO A 85 -0.51 -10.71 -11.09
CA PRO A 85 -0.26 -10.10 -12.41
C PRO A 85 0.78 -10.86 -13.22
N PHE A 86 1.88 -11.30 -12.59
CA PHE A 86 2.95 -12.02 -13.26
C PHE A 86 2.53 -13.43 -13.66
N VAL A 87 1.74 -14.11 -12.81
CA VAL A 87 1.18 -15.44 -13.13
C VAL A 87 0.25 -15.35 -14.34
N VAL A 88 -0.67 -14.38 -14.36
CA VAL A 88 -1.59 -14.18 -15.48
C VAL A 88 -0.84 -13.87 -16.78
N LEU A 89 0.14 -12.95 -16.72
CA LEU A 89 0.97 -12.63 -17.87
C LEU A 89 1.78 -13.82 -18.36
N GLY A 90 2.37 -14.61 -17.45
CA GLY A 90 3.12 -15.82 -17.78
C GLY A 90 2.24 -16.86 -18.47
N LEU A 91 1.05 -17.14 -17.94
CA LEU A 91 0.09 -18.06 -18.55
C LEU A 91 -0.36 -17.58 -19.94
N GLY A 92 -0.64 -16.28 -20.09
CA GLY A 92 -1.00 -15.68 -21.36
C GLY A 92 0.11 -15.78 -22.41
N ALA A 93 1.35 -15.45 -22.03
CA ALA A 93 2.51 -15.55 -22.91
C ALA A 93 2.77 -16.99 -23.37
N ILE A 94 2.69 -17.95 -22.45
CA ILE A 94 2.81 -19.38 -22.75
C ILE A 94 1.72 -19.83 -23.74
N GLY A 95 0.47 -19.39 -23.53
CA GLY A 95 -0.64 -19.69 -24.43
C GLY A 95 -0.41 -19.14 -25.84
N ALA A 96 -0.04 -17.87 -25.96
CA ALA A 96 0.25 -17.21 -27.23
C ALA A 96 1.43 -17.87 -27.96
N TRP A 97 2.51 -18.19 -27.26
CA TRP A 97 3.66 -18.87 -27.84
C TRP A 97 3.29 -20.25 -28.41
N ARG A 98 2.47 -21.03 -27.69
CA ARG A 98 1.99 -22.32 -28.18
C ARG A 98 1.11 -22.20 -29.43
N THR A 99 0.25 -21.19 -29.51
CA THR A 99 -0.61 -21.00 -30.70
C THR A 99 0.18 -20.56 -31.92
N VAL A 100 1.13 -19.65 -31.76
CA VAL A 100 2.02 -19.20 -32.86
C VAL A 100 2.87 -20.36 -33.38
N ARG A 101 3.48 -21.15 -32.49
CA ARG A 101 4.27 -22.34 -32.89
C ARG A 101 3.44 -23.38 -33.63
N ARG A 102 2.18 -23.59 -33.25
CA ARG A 102 1.27 -24.51 -33.95
C ARG A 102 0.86 -24.01 -35.35
N ARG A 103 0.80 -22.69 -35.56
CA ARG A 103 0.45 -22.10 -36.88
C ARG A 103 1.57 -22.19 -37.90
N GLY A 104 2.84 -22.17 -37.47
CA GLY A 104 4.01 -22.36 -38.36
C GLY A 104 4.20 -23.79 -38.88
N ALA A 105 3.41 -24.76 -38.38
CA ALA A 105 3.49 -26.17 -38.77
C ALA A 105 2.37 -26.60 -39.76
N ARG A 106 1.57 -25.67 -40.30
CA ARG A 106 0.67 -25.99 -41.44
C ARG A 106 1.52 -26.02 -42.71
N PRO A 107 1.68 -27.18 -43.39
CA PRO A 107 2.31 -27.21 -44.71
C PRO A 107 1.46 -26.36 -45.65
N ALA A 108 2.10 -25.44 -46.37
CA ALA A 108 1.46 -24.80 -47.51
C ALA A 108 1.13 -25.90 -48.53
N LEU A 109 -0.16 -26.08 -48.83
CA LEU A 109 -0.66 -26.84 -49.97
C LEU A 109 -0.51 -25.98 -51.23
#